data_AF-A0A818H477-F1
#
_entry.id   AF-A0A818H477-F1
#
_cell.length_a   1.000
_cell.length_b   1.000
_cell.length_c   1.000
_cell.angle_alpha   90.00
_cell.angle_beta   90.00
_cell.angle_gamma   90.00
#
_symmetry.space_group_name_H-M   'P 1'
#
loop_
_entity.id
_entity.type
_entity.pdbx_description
1 polymer ?
#
loop_
_entity_poly.entity_id
_entity_poly.type
_entity_poly.pdbx_seq_one_letter_code
_entity_poly.pdbx_strand_id
1 'polypeptide(L)'
;MTTNQFLSPIITKDILKTIFDNISENELFVCSLCASMCTNQHKHQLVSTTCGHLFGKNCIRKRLKETGQCPLCLKQLETRRDKQLRTMCLSSVVTIFPFEILRMRDERKRLRIRLNEIKIRLERAKKKLNIKKQHLQKINKKILKHCKRNMNNN
;
A
#
# COMPACT_ATOMS: atom_id res chain seq x y z
N MET A 1 -23.19 16.10 30.51
CA MET A 1 -21.77 15.94 30.86
C MET A 1 -21.02 15.49 29.63
N THR A 2 -19.97 16.21 29.31
CA THR A 2 -19.12 16.15 28.11
C THR A 2 -18.26 14.90 28.05
N THR A 3 -18.12 14.29 26.88
CA THR A 3 -16.81 14.09 26.24
C THR A 3 -16.97 14.09 24.73
N ASN A 4 -16.03 14.77 24.10
CA ASN A 4 -16.00 15.24 22.72
C ASN A 4 -14.82 14.53 22.03
N GLN A 5 -14.82 14.52 20.68
CA GLN A 5 -13.66 14.32 19.82
C GLN A 5 -13.06 12.89 19.86
N PHE A 6 -12.95 12.13 18.77
CA PHE A 6 -12.32 12.45 17.50
C PHE A 6 -12.93 11.55 16.41
N LEU A 7 -13.85 12.08 15.59
CA LEU A 7 -14.06 11.51 14.27
C LEU A 7 -12.84 11.91 13.44
N SER A 8 -11.89 10.97 13.32
CA SER A 8 -10.80 11.05 12.36
C SER A 8 -11.35 11.47 10.99
N PRO A 9 -10.70 12.41 10.28
CA PRO A 9 -11.24 12.91 9.04
C PRO A 9 -11.25 11.75 8.04
N ILE A 10 -12.45 11.35 7.61
CA ILE A 10 -12.63 10.43 6.50
C ILE A 10 -11.95 11.10 5.30
N ILE A 11 -10.75 10.62 4.96
CA ILE A 11 -10.04 11.05 3.77
C ILE A 11 -10.89 10.57 2.60
N THR A 12 -11.69 11.45 2.02
CA THR A 12 -12.57 11.12 0.90
C THR A 12 -11.72 10.76 -0.33
N LYS A 13 -12.31 10.02 -1.27
CA LYS A 13 -11.67 9.64 -2.53
C LYS A 13 -11.10 10.87 -3.28
N ASP A 14 -11.77 12.00 -3.17
CA ASP A 14 -11.36 13.27 -3.80
C ASP A 14 -10.11 13.87 -3.15
N ILE A 15 -9.99 13.73 -1.82
CA ILE A 15 -8.78 14.12 -1.07
C ILE A 15 -7.61 13.21 -1.47
N LEU A 16 -7.84 11.90 -1.59
CA LEU A 16 -6.80 10.95 -2.02
C LEU A 16 -6.31 11.24 -3.45
N LYS A 17 -7.21 11.57 -4.37
CA LYS A 17 -6.84 11.95 -5.74
C LYS A 17 -6.01 13.23 -5.75
N THR A 18 -6.45 14.26 -5.02
CA THR A 18 -5.70 15.51 -4.89
C THR A 18 -4.31 15.28 -4.28
N ILE A 19 -4.19 14.39 -3.29
CA ILE A 19 -2.89 14.02 -2.72
C ILE A 19 -1.99 13.41 -3.80
N PHE A 20 -2.49 12.42 -4.54
CA PHE A 20 -1.72 11.71 -5.57
C PHE A 20 -1.25 12.65 -6.69
N ASP A 21 -2.14 13.50 -7.21
CA ASP A 21 -1.83 14.43 -8.30
C ASP A 21 -0.78 15.49 -7.91
N ASN A 22 -0.58 15.71 -6.62
CA ASN A 22 0.35 16.72 -6.11
C ASN A 22 1.62 16.09 -5.49
N ILE A 23 1.84 14.78 -5.55
CA ILE A 23 3.11 14.18 -5.08
C ILE A 23 4.15 14.18 -6.21
N SER A 24 5.32 14.75 -5.94
CA SER A 24 6.47 14.71 -6.85
C SER A 24 7.22 13.37 -6.79
N GLU A 25 8.11 13.12 -7.75
CA GLU A 25 8.99 11.94 -7.82
C GLU A 25 9.80 11.69 -6.53
N ASN A 26 10.00 12.73 -5.71
CA ASN A 26 10.68 12.66 -4.41
C ASN A 26 9.73 12.44 -3.22
N GLU A 27 8.52 11.90 -3.43
CA GLU A 27 7.50 11.62 -2.40
C GLU A 27 7.02 12.83 -1.58
N LEU A 28 7.31 14.04 -2.07
CA LEU A 28 6.99 15.30 -1.40
C LEU A 28 5.85 16.02 -2.13
N PHE A 29 4.91 16.57 -1.36
CA PHE A 29 3.73 17.25 -1.88
C PHE A 29 4.11 18.61 -2.51
N VAL A 30 3.54 18.92 -3.68
CA VAL A 30 3.73 20.15 -4.45
C VAL A 30 2.49 21.04 -4.30
N CYS A 31 2.69 22.29 -3.93
CA CYS A 31 1.60 23.25 -3.76
C CYS A 31 0.99 23.65 -5.12
N SER A 32 -0.31 23.41 -5.32
CA SER A 32 -1.00 23.76 -6.58
C SER A 32 -1.14 25.26 -6.86
N LEU A 33 -0.76 26.14 -5.91
CA LEU A 33 -0.78 27.60 -6.09
C LEU A 33 0.55 28.19 -6.54
N CYS A 34 1.68 27.54 -6.22
CA CYS A 34 3.02 28.06 -6.55
C CYS A 34 3.93 27.03 -7.20
N ALA A 35 3.42 25.82 -7.47
CA ALA A 35 4.15 24.69 -8.04
C ALA A 35 5.48 24.35 -7.30
N SER A 36 5.59 24.73 -6.03
CA SER A 36 6.77 24.49 -5.20
C SER A 36 6.51 23.39 -4.17
N MET A 37 7.56 22.70 -3.75
CA MET A 37 7.45 21.62 -2.76
C MET A 37 7.03 22.18 -1.38
N CYS A 38 5.96 21.64 -0.82
CA CYS A 38 5.57 21.85 0.56
C CYS A 38 6.62 21.21 1.48
N THR A 39 7.09 21.98 2.45
CA THR A 39 8.12 21.54 3.40
C THR A 39 7.52 21.42 4.80
N ASN A 40 8.24 20.82 5.74
CA ASN A 40 7.85 20.89 7.17
C ASN A 40 8.08 22.28 7.79
N GLN A 41 8.54 23.27 7.01
CA GLN A 41 8.81 24.61 7.50
C GLN A 41 7.51 25.41 7.68
N HIS A 42 7.43 26.18 8.76
CA HIS A 42 6.21 26.88 9.18
C HIS A 42 5.56 27.79 8.12
N LYS A 43 6.34 28.31 7.17
CA LYS A 43 5.86 29.22 6.11
C LYS A 43 5.16 28.49 4.96
N HIS A 44 5.69 27.35 4.53
CA HIS A 44 5.19 26.60 3.36
C HIS A 44 4.84 25.15 3.72
N GLN A 45 4.25 24.99 4.90
CA GLN A 45 3.76 23.71 5.39
C GLN A 45 2.50 23.27 4.64
N LEU A 46 2.36 21.96 4.42
CA LEU A 46 1.16 21.37 3.87
C LEU A 46 -0.04 21.57 4.81
N VAL A 47 -1.13 22.12 4.28
CA VAL A 47 -2.39 22.29 5.01
C VAL A 47 -3.56 21.81 4.16
N SER A 48 -4.58 21.26 4.81
CA SER A 48 -5.89 21.00 4.19
C SER A 48 -6.89 22.09 4.56
N THR A 49 -7.65 22.53 3.57
CA THR A 49 -8.86 23.34 3.78
C THR A 49 -10.00 22.49 4.32
N THR A 50 -11.09 23.10 4.82
CA THR A 50 -12.28 22.37 5.27
C THR A 50 -12.96 21.58 4.14
N CYS A 51 -12.77 22.00 2.88
CA CYS A 51 -13.24 21.26 1.70
C CYS A 51 -12.32 20.11 1.27
N GLY A 52 -11.18 19.91 1.94
CA GLY A 52 -10.28 18.77 1.72
C GLY A 52 -9.11 19.03 0.76
N HIS A 53 -9.14 20.13 -0.01
CA HIS A 53 -8.03 20.50 -0.90
C HIS A 53 -6.79 20.95 -0.13
N LEU A 54 -5.63 20.66 -0.70
CA LEU A 54 -4.32 20.78 -0.09
C LEU A 54 -3.47 21.88 -0.73
N PHE A 55 -2.76 22.65 0.10
CA PHE A 55 -1.93 23.77 -0.34
C PHE A 55 -0.78 24.02 0.64
N GLY A 56 0.20 24.83 0.22
CA GLY A 56 1.14 25.45 1.16
C GLY A 56 0.47 26.54 1.99
N LYS A 57 0.71 26.52 3.31
CA LYS A 57 0.04 27.38 4.31
C LYS A 57 0.00 28.86 3.94
N ASN A 58 1.13 29.47 3.59
CA ASN A 58 1.15 30.89 3.23
C ASN A 58 0.43 31.18 1.91
N CYS A 59 0.50 30.26 0.94
CA CYS A 59 -0.14 30.44 -0.36
C CYS A 59 -1.66 30.46 -0.20
N ILE A 60 -2.23 29.49 0.50
CA ILE A 60 -3.68 29.47 0.72
C ILE A 60 -4.13 30.61 1.63
N ARG A 61 -3.36 31.01 2.65
CA ARG A 61 -3.69 32.19 3.47
C ARG A 61 -3.77 33.47 2.64
N LYS A 62 -2.82 33.70 1.72
CA LYS A 62 -2.85 34.86 0.83
C LYS A 62 -4.11 34.83 -0.05
N ARG A 63 -4.39 33.68 -0.66
CA ARG A 63 -5.53 33.54 -1.56
C ARG A 63 -6.89 33.67 -0.87
N LEU A 64 -6.99 33.17 0.37
CA LEU A 64 -8.18 33.36 1.20
C LEU A 64 -8.40 34.81 1.59
N LYS A 65 -7.35 35.59 1.86
CA LYS A 65 -7.50 37.03 2.13
C LYS A 65 -8.08 37.78 0.93
N GLU A 66 -7.75 37.36 -0.30
CA GLU A 66 -8.23 37.98 -1.54
C GLU A 66 -9.67 37.59 -1.88
N THR A 67 -9.98 36.29 -1.81
CA THR A 67 -11.23 35.74 -2.41
C THR A 67 -12.17 35.13 -1.39
N GLY A 68 -11.67 34.71 -0.23
CA GLY A 68 -12.41 33.89 0.72
C GLY A 68 -12.87 32.53 0.19
N GLN A 69 -12.32 32.06 -0.93
CA GLN A 69 -12.76 30.84 -1.59
C GLN A 69 -11.62 29.85 -1.79
N CYS A 70 -11.97 28.56 -1.86
CA CYS A 70 -11.02 27.52 -2.27
C CYS A 70 -10.60 27.74 -3.73
N PRO A 71 -9.30 27.75 -4.05
CA PRO A 71 -8.84 27.95 -5.43
C PRO A 71 -9.21 26.82 -6.41
N LEU A 72 -9.47 25.62 -5.89
CA LEU A 72 -9.75 24.43 -6.72
C LEU A 72 -11.24 24.17 -6.93
N CYS A 73 -12.08 24.39 -5.91
CA CYS A 73 -13.52 24.11 -5.99
C CYS A 73 -14.42 25.31 -5.72
N LEU A 74 -13.86 26.51 -5.54
CA LEU A 74 -14.57 27.77 -5.32
C LEU A 74 -15.47 27.80 -4.07
N LYS A 75 -15.46 26.75 -3.25
CA LYS A 75 -16.22 26.69 -2.00
C LYS A 75 -15.81 27.83 -1.08
N GLN A 76 -16.79 28.53 -0.52
CA GLN A 76 -16.54 29.60 0.44
C GLN A 76 -15.85 29.02 1.69
N LEU A 77 -14.75 29.63 2.08
CA LEU A 77 -13.98 29.33 3.27
C LEU A 77 -14.04 30.60 4.14
N GLU A 78 -14.47 30.50 5.39
CA GLU A 78 -14.60 31.68 6.24
C GLU A 78 -13.21 32.26 6.51
N THR A 79 -13.00 33.49 6.05
CA THR A 79 -11.72 34.20 6.07
C THR A 79 -11.20 34.53 7.47
N ARG A 80 -12.01 34.32 8.52
CA ARG A 80 -11.76 34.96 9.83
C ARG A 80 -11.03 34.12 10.86
N ARG A 81 -10.70 32.83 10.62
CA ARG A 81 -9.94 32.05 11.61
C ARG A 81 -8.99 31.05 10.98
N ASP A 82 -7.77 31.03 11.52
CA ASP A 82 -6.75 29.97 11.30
C ASP A 82 -7.27 28.55 11.61
N LYS A 83 -8.44 28.45 12.26
CA LYS A 83 -9.16 27.20 12.54
C LYS A 83 -9.63 26.45 11.28
N GLN A 84 -9.66 27.08 10.10
CA GLN A 84 -10.10 26.44 8.85
C GLN A 84 -8.99 25.72 8.07
N LEU A 85 -7.73 25.94 8.46
CA LEU A 85 -6.58 25.25 7.88
C LEU A 85 -6.09 24.21 8.88
N ARG A 86 -6.22 22.94 8.53
CA ARG A 86 -5.61 21.86 9.30
C ARG A 86 -4.22 21.62 8.78
N THR A 87 -3.23 21.85 9.63
CA THR A 87 -1.84 21.48 9.37
C THR A 87 -1.74 19.97 9.18
N MET A 88 -1.20 19.55 8.03
CA MET A 88 -0.91 18.16 7.75
C MET A 88 0.59 17.94 7.92
N CYS A 89 0.96 17.00 8.78
CA CYS A 89 2.36 16.63 8.92
C CYS A 89 2.75 15.76 7.73
N LEU A 90 3.76 16.16 6.94
CA LEU A 90 4.21 15.37 5.77
C LEU A 90 4.57 13.95 6.18
N SER A 91 5.24 13.79 7.33
CA SER A 91 5.59 12.48 7.88
C SER A 91 4.36 11.58 8.06
N SER A 92 3.21 12.15 8.44
CA SER A 92 1.96 11.41 8.64
C SER A 92 1.14 11.20 7.37
N VAL A 93 1.38 12.00 6.32
CA VAL A 93 0.76 11.85 4.99
C VAL A 93 1.54 10.83 4.14
N VAL A 94 2.87 10.79 4.32
CA VAL A 94 3.78 9.82 3.70
C VAL A 94 3.67 8.46 4.38
N THR A 95 3.44 8.41 5.69
CA THR A 95 3.21 7.13 6.36
C THR A 95 1.79 6.65 6.07
N ILE A 96 1.71 5.76 5.08
CA ILE A 96 0.63 4.79 4.86
C ILE A 96 -0.54 5.34 4.02
N PHE A 97 -0.31 5.39 2.71
CA PHE A 97 -1.41 5.35 1.75
C PHE A 97 -2.30 4.12 2.01
N PRO A 98 -3.62 4.30 2.20
CA PRO A 98 -4.56 3.18 2.21
C PRO A 98 -4.41 2.32 0.94
N PHE A 99 -4.06 2.93 -0.20
CA PHE A 99 -3.83 2.21 -1.46
C PHE A 99 -2.59 1.32 -1.43
N GLU A 100 -1.50 1.73 -0.80
CA GLU A 100 -0.31 0.90 -0.70
C GLU A 100 -0.52 -0.27 0.26
N ILE A 101 -1.25 -0.04 1.37
CA ILE A 101 -1.77 -1.14 2.20
C ILE A 101 -2.67 -2.08 1.38
N LEU A 102 -3.55 -1.57 0.54
CA LEU A 102 -4.44 -2.39 -0.29
C LEU A 102 -3.63 -3.17 -1.34
N ARG A 103 -2.66 -2.53 -2.02
CA ARG A 103 -1.74 -3.16 -2.98
C ARG A 103 -0.94 -4.27 -2.31
N MET A 104 -0.37 -4.01 -1.14
CA MET A 104 0.35 -4.99 -0.33
C MET A 104 -0.56 -6.12 0.15
N ARG A 105 -1.81 -5.83 0.52
CA ARG A 105 -2.79 -6.87 0.91
C ARG A 105 -3.18 -7.76 -0.26
N ASP A 106 -3.36 -7.20 -1.44
CA ASP A 106 -3.68 -7.94 -2.66
C ASP A 106 -2.49 -8.76 -3.15
N GLU A 107 -1.28 -8.20 -3.11
CA GLU A 107 -0.05 -8.92 -3.39
C GLU A 107 0.15 -10.08 -2.42
N ARG A 108 -0.06 -9.86 -1.12
CA ARG A 108 -0.04 -10.92 -0.10
C ARG A 108 -1.06 -12.02 -0.37
N LYS A 109 -2.27 -11.67 -0.84
CA LYS A 109 -3.27 -12.66 -1.28
C LYS A 109 -2.79 -13.45 -2.50
N ARG A 110 -2.28 -12.78 -3.54
CA ARG A 110 -1.74 -13.42 -4.75
C ARG A 110 -0.61 -14.39 -4.42
N LEU A 111 0.35 -13.96 -3.59
CA LEU A 111 1.47 -14.81 -3.16
C LEU A 111 1.00 -16.02 -2.35
N ARG A 112 -0.03 -15.88 -1.50
CA ARG A 112 -0.63 -17.04 -0.80
C ARG A 112 -1.24 -18.06 -1.74
N ILE A 113 -1.98 -17.60 -2.75
CA ILE A 113 -2.58 -18.50 -3.76
C ILE A 113 -1.47 -19.26 -4.48
N ARG A 114 -0.44 -18.54 -4.97
CA ARG A 114 0.70 -19.15 -5.67
C ARG A 114 1.49 -20.11 -4.78
N LEU A 115 1.68 -19.77 -3.50
CA LEU A 115 2.30 -20.66 -2.52
C LEU A 115 1.51 -21.97 -2.37
N ASN A 116 0.18 -21.89 -2.28
CA ASN A 116 -0.66 -23.08 -2.18
C ASN A 116 -0.58 -23.94 -3.45
N GLU A 117 -0.59 -23.33 -4.64
CA GLU A 117 -0.41 -24.06 -5.90
C GLU A 117 0.93 -24.81 -5.94
N ILE A 118 2.02 -24.13 -5.58
CA ILE A 118 3.35 -24.74 -5.53
C ILE A 118 3.40 -25.87 -4.50
N LYS A 119 2.81 -25.68 -3.30
CA LYS A 119 2.72 -26.73 -2.28
C LYS A 119 1.98 -27.97 -2.80
N ILE A 120 0.84 -27.79 -3.46
CA ILE A 120 0.07 -28.91 -4.05
C ILE A 120 0.89 -29.63 -5.12
N ARG A 121 1.59 -28.89 -5.99
CA ARG A 121 2.47 -29.48 -7.02
C ARG A 121 3.61 -30.28 -6.39
N LEU A 122 4.23 -29.73 -5.35
CA LEU A 122 5.31 -30.40 -4.62
C LEU A 122 4.83 -31.72 -4.01
N GLU A 123 3.69 -31.73 -3.33
CA GLU A 123 3.13 -32.94 -2.72
C GLU A 123 2.78 -34.02 -3.77
N ARG A 124 2.25 -33.62 -4.93
CA ARG A 124 2.02 -34.55 -6.05
C ARG A 124 3.32 -35.13 -6.60
N ALA A 125 4.35 -34.31 -6.77
CA ALA A 125 5.65 -34.75 -7.24
C ALA A 125 6.30 -35.74 -6.26
N LYS A 126 6.24 -35.44 -4.95
CA LYS A 126 6.71 -36.34 -3.88
C LYS A 126 6.01 -37.69 -3.90
N LYS A 127 4.67 -37.71 -4.03
CA LYS A 127 3.92 -38.97 -4.14
C LYS A 127 4.35 -39.81 -5.34
N LYS A 128 4.48 -39.19 -6.52
CA LYS A 128 4.97 -39.87 -7.74
C LYS A 128 6.37 -40.46 -7.54
N LEU A 129 7.27 -39.71 -6.93
CA LEU A 129 8.62 -40.17 -6.62
C LEU A 129 8.59 -41.37 -5.66
N ASN A 130 7.74 -41.35 -4.63
CA ASN A 130 7.62 -42.45 -3.68
C ASN A 130 7.12 -43.74 -4.36
N ILE A 131 6.13 -43.63 -5.26
CA ILE A 131 5.64 -44.78 -6.04
C ILE A 131 6.76 -45.37 -6.91
N LYS A 132 7.49 -44.51 -7.64
CA LYS A 132 8.64 -44.95 -8.45
C LYS A 132 9.71 -45.63 -7.59
N LYS A 133 10.00 -45.09 -6.41
CA LYS A 133 10.97 -45.65 -5.45
C LYS A 133 10.54 -47.04 -4.98
N GLN A 134 9.27 -47.23 -4.63
CA GLN A 134 8.73 -48.54 -4.25
C GLN A 134 8.79 -49.55 -5.40
N HIS A 135 8.47 -49.12 -6.63
CA HIS A 135 8.55 -49.98 -7.81
C HIS A 135 10.00 -50.43 -8.07
N LEU A 136 10.95 -49.50 -8.00
CA LEU A 136 12.38 -49.79 -8.15
C LEU A 136 12.87 -50.77 -7.07
N GLN A 137 12.45 -50.59 -5.81
CA GLN A 137 12.78 -51.53 -4.73
C GLN A 137 12.23 -52.94 -5.00
N LYS A 138 11.03 -53.08 -5.56
CA LYS A 138 10.45 -54.38 -5.93
C LYS A 138 11.26 -55.04 -7.04
N ILE A 139 11.64 -54.29 -8.08
CA ILE A 139 12.48 -54.78 -9.18
C ILE A 139 13.84 -55.22 -8.65
N ASN A 140 14.52 -54.39 -7.86
CA ASN A 140 15.83 -54.71 -7.29
C ASN A 140 15.77 -55.99 -6.44
N LYS A 141 14.72 -56.18 -5.64
CA LYS A 141 14.51 -57.45 -4.89
C LYS A 141 14.36 -58.66 -5.80
N LYS A 142 13.66 -58.53 -6.94
CA LYS A 142 13.53 -59.62 -7.93
C LYS A 142 14.86 -59.95 -8.58
N ILE A 143 15.61 -58.94 -9.01
CA ILE A 143 16.95 -59.09 -9.59
C ILE A 143 17.88 -59.79 -8.60
N LEU A 144 17.96 -59.32 -7.35
CA LEU A 144 18.77 -59.95 -6.30
C LEU A 144 18.44 -61.43 -6.08
N LYS A 145 17.15 -61.79 -6.10
CA LYS A 145 16.73 -63.20 -5.99
C LYS A 145 17.17 -64.03 -7.19
N HIS A 146 17.08 -63.48 -8.41
CA HIS A 146 17.53 -64.16 -9.62
C HIS A 146 19.05 -64.38 -9.63
N CYS A 147 19.84 -63.35 -9.31
CA CYS A 147 21.29 -63.46 -9.21
C CYS A 147 21.73 -64.51 -8.19
N LYS A 148 21.08 -64.56 -7.02
CA LYS A 148 21.37 -65.58 -5.98
C LYS A 148 21.06 -67.00 -6.45
N ARG A 149 20.00 -67.21 -7.24
CA ARG A 149 19.66 -68.53 -7.79
C ARG A 149 20.67 -68.99 -8.83
N ASN A 150 21.12 -68.10 -9.71
CA ASN A 150 22.12 -68.44 -10.72
C ASN A 150 23.51 -68.73 -10.10
N MET A 151 23.86 -68.09 -8.98
CA MET A 151 25.10 -68.41 -8.25
C MET A 151 25.07 -69.74 -7.48
N ASN A 152 23.89 -70.27 -7.15
CA ASN A 152 23.76 -71.56 -6.45
C ASN A 152 23.58 -72.76 -7.40
N ASN A 153 23.44 -72.51 -8.71
CA ASN A 153 23.22 -73.53 -9.75
C ASN A 153 24.46 -73.77 -10.63
N ASN A 154 25.58 -73.12 -10.33
CA ASN A 154 26.92 -73.36 -10.88
C ASN A 154 27.81 -73.89 -9.76
#